data_AF-A0A8J8GIN6-F1
#
_entry.id   AF-A0A8J8GIN6-F1
#
_cell.length_a   1.000
_cell.length_b   1.000
_cell.length_c   1.000
_cell.angle_alpha   90.00
_cell.angle_beta   90.00
_cell.angle_gamma   90.00
#
_symmetry.space_group_name_H-M   'P 1'
#
loop_
_entity.id
_entity.type
_entity.pdbx_description
1 polymer ?
#
loop_
_entity_poly.entity_id
_entity_poly.type
_entity_poly.pdbx_seq_one_letter_code
_entity_poly.pdbx_strand_id
1 'polypeptide(L)'
;MVGLSLGAAGCFEGDLTNSESEESLDSGVVPADEFDCDDVDRPDPSPPVRDEALEPATYPTPPDPLLESAGEYVRDFEAAYQHNAFLEEYGSETEEFEFDLEARDAKPVDAESDREAKLVSLVYDLTTKIRRTPEESERSIRVTYYLDDRIVLRARYAGLADEPTFDPDPRSAGDPVACFH
;
A
#
# COMPACT_ATOMS: atom_id res chain seq x y z
N MET A 1 -30.77 21.32 -65.05
CA MET A 1 -30.33 21.77 -63.72
C MET A 1 -28.96 21.13 -63.49
N VAL A 2 -27.91 21.77 -64.00
CA VAL A 2 -26.82 22.38 -63.20
C VAL A 2 -26.28 21.39 -62.17
N GLY A 3 -25.09 20.84 -62.43
CA GLY A 3 -24.36 19.99 -61.50
C GLY A 3 -23.54 20.78 -60.49
N LEU A 4 -22.96 20.05 -59.54
CA LEU A 4 -21.77 20.46 -58.80
C LEU A 4 -21.01 19.20 -58.34
N SER A 5 -19.82 19.02 -58.91
CA SER A 5 -18.72 18.35 -58.22
C SER A 5 -17.92 19.43 -57.50
N LEU A 6 -17.50 19.18 -56.27
CA LEU A 6 -16.32 19.78 -55.65
C LEU A 6 -15.89 18.88 -54.49
N GLY A 7 -14.70 18.31 -54.62
CA GLY A 7 -13.97 17.73 -53.51
C GLY A 7 -13.36 18.83 -52.64
N ALA A 8 -13.11 18.50 -51.38
CA ALA A 8 -12.19 19.20 -50.52
C ALA A 8 -11.37 18.14 -49.79
N ALA A 9 -10.05 18.29 -49.89
CA ALA A 9 -9.06 17.52 -49.16
C ALA A 9 -9.21 17.76 -47.65
N GLY A 10 -9.01 16.71 -46.87
CA GLY A 10 -8.87 16.78 -45.43
C GLY A 10 -7.96 15.64 -44.98
N CYS A 11 -6.66 15.78 -45.24
CA CYS A 11 -5.65 15.04 -44.51
C CYS A 11 -5.83 15.38 -43.02
N PHE A 12 -6.29 14.43 -42.23
CA PHE A 12 -6.06 14.48 -40.79
C PHE A 12 -4.87 13.57 -40.51
N GLU A 13 -3.68 14.07 -40.87
CA GLU A 13 -2.44 13.68 -40.20
C GLU A 13 -2.49 14.34 -38.82
N GLY A 14 -3.15 13.66 -37.89
CA GLY A 14 -2.94 13.85 -36.46
C GLY A 14 -1.90 12.85 -36.02
N ASP A 15 -0.63 13.20 -36.20
CA ASP A 15 0.46 12.56 -35.47
C ASP A 15 0.24 12.87 -33.98
N LEU A 16 -0.37 11.92 -33.28
CA LEU A 16 -0.34 11.84 -31.83
C LEU A 16 0.62 10.71 -31.47
N THR A 17 1.90 10.89 -31.78
CA THR A 17 2.96 10.19 -31.06
C THR A 17 3.14 10.86 -29.69
N ASN A 18 2.13 10.71 -28.83
CA ASN A 18 2.34 10.75 -27.40
C ASN A 18 1.69 9.49 -26.83
N SER A 19 2.24 8.35 -27.24
CA SER A 19 2.26 7.19 -26.35
C SER A 19 3.22 7.59 -25.24
N GLU A 20 2.71 8.33 -24.25
CA GLU A 20 3.11 8.06 -22.89
C GLU A 20 2.78 6.58 -22.72
N SER A 21 3.81 5.75 -22.91
CA SER A 21 3.75 4.38 -22.49
C SER A 21 3.46 4.48 -21.00
N GLU A 22 2.20 4.35 -20.63
CA GLU A 22 1.84 3.73 -19.37
C GLU A 22 2.50 2.34 -19.46
N GLU A 23 3.80 2.28 -19.15
CA GLU A 23 4.48 1.01 -18.92
C GLU A 23 3.69 0.39 -17.80
N SER A 24 2.80 -0.51 -18.17
CA SER A 24 2.03 -1.30 -17.25
C SER A 24 3.05 -1.94 -16.32
N LEU A 25 3.08 -1.50 -15.05
CA LEU A 25 3.94 -2.03 -13.99
C LEU A 25 3.70 -3.51 -13.69
N ASP A 26 2.86 -4.17 -14.50
CA ASP A 26 2.44 -5.56 -14.47
C ASP A 26 3.58 -6.54 -14.16
N SER A 27 4.83 -6.24 -14.58
CA SER A 27 5.96 -7.16 -14.41
C SER A 27 7.25 -6.58 -13.81
N GLY A 28 7.27 -5.34 -13.32
CA GLY A 28 8.54 -4.65 -12.98
C GLY A 28 8.73 -4.20 -11.52
N VAL A 29 9.98 -3.85 -11.20
CA VAL A 29 10.35 -3.04 -10.04
C VAL A 29 9.94 -1.60 -10.32
N VAL A 30 9.35 -0.93 -9.34
CA VAL A 30 8.91 0.46 -9.46
C VAL A 30 10.12 1.36 -9.80
N PRO A 31 10.01 2.23 -10.81
CA PRO A 31 11.02 3.23 -11.13
C PRO A 31 11.36 4.13 -9.93
N ALA A 32 12.57 4.68 -9.90
CA ALA A 32 13.00 5.56 -8.81
C ALA A 32 12.20 6.84 -8.71
N ASP A 33 11.86 7.40 -9.87
CA ASP A 33 11.29 8.73 -10.00
C ASP A 33 9.76 8.69 -10.01
N GLU A 34 9.15 7.52 -9.79
CA GLU A 34 7.69 7.35 -9.78
C GLU A 34 7.06 7.88 -8.49
N PHE A 35 7.80 7.85 -7.38
CA PHE A 35 7.34 8.29 -6.07
C PHE A 35 8.34 9.24 -5.43
N ASP A 36 7.84 10.26 -4.74
CA ASP A 36 8.65 11.15 -3.90
C ASP A 36 8.54 10.70 -2.43
N CYS A 37 9.67 10.68 -1.73
CA CYS A 37 9.67 10.36 -0.30
C CYS A 37 9.03 11.47 0.54
N ASP A 38 8.88 12.69 0.00
CA ASP A 38 8.09 13.75 0.61
C ASP A 38 6.58 13.45 0.61
N ASP A 39 6.11 12.54 -0.27
CA ASP A 39 4.71 12.10 -0.34
C ASP A 39 4.41 10.89 0.56
N VAL A 40 5.40 10.36 1.29
CA VAL A 40 5.19 9.27 2.23
C VAL A 40 4.27 9.72 3.36
N ASP A 41 3.12 9.06 3.47
CA ASP A 41 2.15 9.29 4.53
C ASP A 41 1.89 8.00 5.30
N ARG A 42 2.05 8.06 6.62
CA ARG A 42 1.69 6.97 7.52
C ARG A 42 1.23 7.54 8.86
N PRO A 43 0.33 6.84 9.57
CA PRO A 43 -0.14 7.28 10.88
C PRO A 43 1.01 7.48 11.87
N ASP A 44 1.08 8.68 12.47
CA ASP A 44 2.08 9.08 13.48
C ASP A 44 1.38 9.83 14.62
N PRO A 45 0.57 9.13 15.43
CA PRO A 45 -0.21 9.75 16.48
C PRO A 45 0.70 10.32 17.57
N SER A 46 0.31 11.48 18.10
CA SER A 46 0.96 12.03 19.28
C SER A 46 0.80 11.09 20.50
N PRO A 47 1.75 11.07 21.44
CA PRO A 47 1.63 10.29 22.66
C PRO A 47 0.34 10.63 23.43
N PRO A 48 -0.30 9.65 24.09
CA PRO A 48 -1.52 9.89 24.82
C PRO A 48 -1.29 10.86 25.99
N VAL A 49 -2.33 11.64 26.31
CA VAL A 49 -2.31 12.55 27.47
C VAL A 49 -2.71 11.87 28.78
N ARG A 50 -3.21 10.63 28.71
CA ARG A 50 -3.62 9.82 29.88
C ARG A 50 -2.66 8.65 30.05
N ASP A 51 -2.21 8.42 31.28
CA ASP A 51 -1.21 7.39 31.61
C ASP A 51 -1.66 5.95 31.33
N GLU A 52 -2.96 5.72 31.19
CA GLU A 52 -3.59 4.39 30.99
C GLU A 52 -4.10 4.17 29.56
N ALA A 53 -3.82 5.08 28.62
CA ALA A 53 -4.13 4.88 27.21
C ALA A 53 -2.97 4.17 26.49
N LEU A 54 -3.27 3.54 25.36
CA LEU A 54 -2.26 2.86 24.54
C LEU A 54 -1.21 3.86 24.02
N GLU A 55 0.05 3.44 24.02
CA GLU A 55 1.14 4.21 23.42
C GLU A 55 1.24 3.92 21.91
N PRO A 56 1.74 4.87 21.09
CA PRO A 56 2.04 4.62 19.69
C PRO A 56 2.99 3.43 19.50
N ALA A 57 2.70 2.60 18.50
CA ALA A 57 3.55 1.49 18.10
C ALA A 57 4.75 2.00 17.30
N THR A 58 5.91 1.40 17.53
CA THR A 58 7.12 1.69 16.75
C THR A 58 7.11 0.90 15.45
N TYR A 59 7.29 1.59 14.32
CA TYR A 59 7.46 0.93 13.02
C TYR A 59 8.78 0.14 12.96
N PRO A 60 8.80 -1.03 12.30
CA PRO A 60 10.01 -1.82 12.14
C PRO A 60 11.04 -1.08 11.27
N THR A 61 12.32 -1.38 11.49
CA THR A 61 13.40 -0.92 10.61
C THR A 61 13.42 -1.72 9.31
N PRO A 62 14.01 -1.19 8.22
CA PRO A 62 14.04 -1.87 6.92
C PRO A 62 14.63 -3.28 7.04
N PRO A 63 14.09 -4.27 6.30
CA PRO A 63 14.57 -5.65 6.36
C PRO A 63 15.93 -5.81 5.67
N ASP A 64 16.86 -6.49 6.33
CA ASP A 64 18.15 -6.90 5.75
C ASP A 64 18.43 -8.37 6.13
N PRO A 65 18.49 -9.31 5.15
CA PRO A 65 18.26 -9.13 3.72
C PRO A 65 16.77 -9.03 3.35
N LEU A 66 16.45 -8.21 2.35
CA LEU A 66 15.08 -7.88 1.95
C LEU A 66 14.29 -9.12 1.50
N LEU A 67 14.84 -9.94 0.60
CA LEU A 67 14.14 -11.08 0.03
C LEU A 67 13.75 -12.15 1.06
N GLU A 68 14.45 -12.26 2.18
CA GLU A 68 14.14 -13.25 3.21
C GLU A 68 13.17 -12.69 4.25
N SER A 69 13.36 -11.43 4.64
CA SER A 69 12.70 -10.84 5.82
C SER A 69 11.47 -9.96 5.49
N ALA A 70 11.23 -9.64 4.21
CA ALA A 70 10.11 -8.80 3.76
C ALA A 70 8.74 -9.17 4.35
N GLY A 71 8.44 -10.47 4.43
CA GLY A 71 7.13 -10.92 4.90
C GLY A 71 6.92 -10.68 6.40
N GLU A 72 7.99 -10.73 7.19
CA GLU A 72 7.95 -10.42 8.63
C GLU A 72 7.90 -8.91 8.83
N TYR A 73 8.76 -8.17 8.11
CA TYR A 73 8.72 -6.71 8.09
C TYR A 73 7.32 -6.17 7.78
N VAL A 74 6.66 -6.63 6.71
CA VAL A 74 5.32 -6.16 6.33
C VAL A 74 4.26 -6.51 7.37
N ARG A 75 4.37 -7.68 8.02
CA ARG A 75 3.45 -8.06 9.11
C ARG A 75 3.56 -7.10 10.27
N ASP A 76 4.78 -6.83 10.73
CA ASP A 76 5.01 -5.94 11.87
C ASP A 76 4.71 -4.48 11.53
N PHE A 77 4.99 -4.08 10.28
CA PHE A 77 4.66 -2.77 9.76
C PHE A 77 3.15 -2.55 9.71
N GLU A 78 2.36 -3.49 9.18
CA GLU A 78 0.89 -3.35 9.12
C GLU A 78 0.28 -3.33 10.53
N ALA A 79 0.78 -4.17 11.45
CA ALA A 79 0.32 -4.14 12.84
C ALA A 79 0.56 -2.75 13.47
N ALA A 80 1.75 -2.17 13.28
CA ALA A 80 2.05 -0.81 13.75
C ALA A 80 1.20 0.26 13.04
N TYR A 81 1.00 0.13 11.72
CA TYR A 81 0.19 1.04 10.92
C TYR A 81 -1.25 1.11 11.44
N GLN A 82 -1.89 -0.04 11.64
CA GLN A 82 -3.29 -0.12 12.12
C GLN A 82 -3.42 0.36 13.56
N HIS A 83 -2.48 -0.02 14.43
CA HIS A 83 -2.45 0.43 15.82
C HIS A 83 -2.36 1.97 15.89
N ASN A 84 -1.43 2.53 15.11
CA ASN A 84 -1.22 3.97 15.06
C ASN A 84 -2.38 4.73 14.41
N ALA A 85 -3.00 4.18 13.36
CA ALA A 85 -4.21 4.75 12.75
C ALA A 85 -5.36 4.83 13.77
N PHE A 86 -5.56 3.75 14.54
CA PHE A 86 -6.59 3.70 15.58
C PHE A 86 -6.33 4.73 16.69
N LEU A 87 -5.07 4.90 17.09
CA LEU A 87 -4.66 5.95 18.03
C LEU A 87 -4.81 7.35 17.48
N GLU A 88 -4.57 7.57 16.19
CA GLU A 88 -4.74 8.88 15.57
C GLU A 88 -6.22 9.29 15.53
N GLU A 89 -7.11 8.33 15.29
CA GLU A 89 -8.55 8.56 15.25
C GLU A 89 -9.16 8.77 16.65
N TYR A 90 -8.77 7.94 17.63
CA TYR A 90 -9.45 7.89 18.94
C TYR A 90 -8.61 8.39 20.12
N GLY A 91 -7.31 8.61 19.92
CA GLY A 91 -6.39 9.15 20.92
C GLY A 91 -6.44 8.41 22.25
N SER A 92 -6.57 9.16 23.35
CA SER A 92 -6.59 8.61 24.71
C SER A 92 -7.88 7.88 25.10
N GLU A 93 -8.83 7.72 24.18
CA GLU A 93 -9.99 6.86 24.37
C GLU A 93 -9.72 5.41 23.95
N THR A 94 -8.62 5.13 23.24
CA THR A 94 -8.17 3.76 22.93
C THR A 94 -7.88 2.97 24.21
N GLU A 95 -8.39 1.74 24.28
CA GLU A 95 -8.24 0.83 25.43
C GLU A 95 -7.57 -0.48 25.03
N GLU A 96 -7.98 -1.06 23.90
CA GLU A 96 -7.46 -2.34 23.42
C GLU A 96 -7.30 -2.34 21.90
N PHE A 97 -6.25 -3.02 21.44
CA PHE A 97 -5.94 -3.25 20.04
C PHE A 97 -5.29 -4.63 19.92
N GLU A 98 -5.86 -5.48 19.08
CA GLU A 98 -5.33 -6.79 18.75
C GLU A 98 -5.28 -6.96 17.23
N PHE A 99 -4.16 -7.51 16.75
CA PHE A 99 -3.89 -7.80 15.34
C PHE A 99 -3.64 -9.30 15.20
N ASP A 100 -4.53 -9.98 14.49
CA ASP A 100 -4.47 -11.43 14.28
C ASP A 100 -4.24 -11.74 12.80
N LEU A 101 -3.01 -12.16 12.48
CA LEU A 101 -2.66 -12.56 11.12
C LEU A 101 -3.26 -13.94 10.80
N GLU A 102 -4.14 -13.97 9.82
CA GLU A 102 -4.78 -15.21 9.35
C GLU A 102 -3.94 -15.88 8.25
N ALA A 103 -3.49 -15.09 7.28
CA ALA A 103 -2.71 -15.61 6.15
C ALA A 103 -1.73 -14.57 5.59
N ARG A 104 -0.63 -15.08 5.02
CA ARG A 104 0.35 -14.28 4.31
C ARG A 104 0.85 -15.01 3.08
N ASP A 105 0.93 -14.30 1.97
CA ASP A 105 1.68 -14.74 0.79
C ASP A 105 2.77 -13.72 0.45
N ALA A 106 3.87 -14.18 -0.11
CA ALA A 106 4.94 -13.30 -0.56
C ALA A 106 5.65 -13.88 -1.77
N LYS A 107 5.87 -13.03 -2.79
CA LYS A 107 6.55 -13.42 -4.02
C LYS A 107 7.62 -12.40 -4.39
N PRO A 108 8.81 -12.83 -4.87
CA PRO A 108 9.76 -11.90 -5.45
C PRO A 108 9.13 -11.21 -6.66
N VAL A 109 9.57 -9.99 -6.93
CA VAL A 109 9.29 -9.32 -8.20
C VAL A 109 10.42 -9.71 -9.15
N ASP A 110 10.07 -10.42 -10.23
CA ASP A 110 11.02 -10.79 -11.27
C ASP A 110 11.45 -9.52 -12.00
N ALA A 111 12.63 -9.02 -11.66
CA ALA A 111 13.21 -7.82 -12.22
C ALA A 111 14.25 -8.17 -13.28
N GLU A 112 14.24 -7.47 -14.41
CA GLU A 112 15.42 -7.44 -15.30
C GLU A 112 16.59 -6.64 -14.67
N SER A 113 16.30 -5.85 -13.63
CA SER A 113 17.29 -5.05 -12.88
C SER A 113 17.90 -5.82 -11.72
N ASP A 114 19.13 -5.48 -11.34
CA ASP A 114 19.82 -6.02 -10.14
C ASP A 114 19.18 -5.59 -8.78
N ARG A 115 18.00 -4.96 -8.79
CA ARG A 115 17.29 -4.51 -7.59
C ARG A 115 16.39 -5.61 -7.06
N GLU A 116 16.51 -5.88 -5.77
CA GLU A 116 15.65 -6.83 -5.07
C GLU A 116 14.33 -6.14 -4.68
N ALA A 117 13.22 -6.73 -5.08
CA ALA A 117 11.90 -6.28 -4.66
C ALA A 117 10.97 -7.45 -4.38
N LYS A 118 9.98 -7.21 -3.53
CA LYS A 118 9.06 -8.24 -3.08
C LYS A 118 7.64 -7.71 -2.97
N LEU A 119 6.69 -8.54 -3.37
CA LEU A 119 5.28 -8.32 -3.11
C LEU A 119 4.87 -9.17 -1.90
N VAL A 120 4.10 -8.58 -0.99
CA VAL A 120 3.54 -9.28 0.18
C VAL A 120 2.04 -9.00 0.25
N SER A 121 1.23 -10.03 0.48
CA SER A 121 -0.20 -9.90 0.75
C SER A 121 -0.49 -10.45 2.14
N LEU A 122 -1.24 -9.71 2.94
CA LEU A 122 -1.70 -10.11 4.26
C LEU A 122 -3.22 -10.20 4.26
N VAL A 123 -3.74 -11.20 4.97
CA VAL A 123 -5.12 -11.26 5.44
C VAL A 123 -5.10 -11.34 6.96
N TYR A 124 -5.84 -10.47 7.63
CA TYR A 124 -5.86 -10.39 9.09
C TYR A 124 -7.22 -9.94 9.62
N ASP A 125 -7.45 -10.22 10.90
CA ASP A 125 -8.55 -9.71 11.69
C ASP A 125 -8.03 -8.62 12.65
N LEU A 126 -8.85 -7.62 12.96
CA LEU A 126 -8.60 -6.62 13.99
C LEU A 126 -9.68 -6.72 15.06
N THR A 127 -9.26 -6.66 16.31
CA THR A 127 -10.14 -6.42 17.45
C THR A 127 -9.72 -5.13 18.13
N THR A 128 -10.66 -4.22 18.33
CA THR A 128 -10.40 -2.89 18.87
C THR A 128 -11.43 -2.51 19.91
N LYS A 129 -11.02 -1.67 20.85
CA LYS A 129 -11.91 -1.17 21.89
C LYS A 129 -11.55 0.24 22.28
N ILE A 130 -12.56 1.09 22.32
CA ILE A 130 -12.48 2.40 22.96
C ILE A 130 -13.29 2.42 24.26
N ARG A 131 -13.01 3.39 25.12
CA ARG A 131 -13.67 3.52 26.41
C ARG A 131 -15.19 3.60 26.26
N ARG A 132 -15.88 2.81 27.09
CA ARG A 132 -17.35 2.81 27.23
C ARG A 132 -18.12 2.42 25.97
N THR A 133 -17.46 1.82 24.98
CA THR A 133 -18.12 1.13 23.86
C THR A 133 -17.96 -0.38 24.03
N PRO A 134 -18.82 -1.18 23.37
CA PRO A 134 -18.46 -2.57 23.12
C PRO A 134 -17.15 -2.65 22.32
N GLU A 135 -16.51 -3.79 22.43
CA GLU A 135 -15.44 -4.22 21.51
C GLU A 135 -16.00 -4.34 20.09
N GLU A 136 -15.18 -3.94 19.11
CA GLU A 136 -15.47 -4.07 17.69
C GLU A 136 -14.43 -4.96 17.02
N SER A 137 -14.90 -5.87 16.17
CA SER A 137 -14.04 -6.75 15.38
C SER A 137 -14.31 -6.55 13.90
N GLU A 138 -13.23 -6.33 13.14
CA GLU A 138 -13.23 -6.32 11.68
C GLU A 138 -12.44 -7.53 11.18
N ARG A 139 -12.99 -8.26 10.22
CA ARG A 139 -12.47 -9.56 9.80
C ARG A 139 -12.12 -9.58 8.32
N SER A 140 -11.25 -10.51 7.93
CA SER A 140 -10.90 -10.78 6.53
C SER A 140 -10.41 -9.51 5.82
N ILE A 141 -9.63 -8.68 6.51
CA ILE A 141 -9.02 -7.46 5.95
C ILE A 141 -7.84 -7.88 5.11
N ARG A 142 -7.81 -7.46 3.84
CA ARG A 142 -6.68 -7.71 2.95
C ARG A 142 -5.96 -6.45 2.54
N VAL A 143 -4.63 -6.51 2.65
CA VAL A 143 -3.70 -5.47 2.22
C VAL A 143 -2.58 -6.10 1.40
N THR A 144 -2.11 -5.36 0.41
CA THR A 144 -0.98 -5.74 -0.42
C THR A 144 0.12 -4.69 -0.31
N TYR A 145 1.34 -5.17 -0.37
CA TYR A 145 2.55 -4.38 -0.20
C TYR A 145 3.52 -4.66 -1.33
N TYR A 146 4.15 -3.60 -1.81
CA TYR A 146 5.38 -3.67 -2.59
C TYR A 146 6.50 -3.05 -1.75
N LEU A 147 7.67 -3.68 -1.77
CA LEU A 147 8.86 -3.16 -1.11
C LEU A 147 10.12 -3.48 -1.92
N ASP A 148 10.99 -2.48 -2.05
CA ASP A 148 12.36 -2.59 -2.55
C ASP A 148 13.34 -1.97 -1.53
N ASP A 149 14.60 -1.79 -1.91
CA ASP A 149 15.63 -1.19 -1.03
C ASP A 149 15.39 0.30 -0.71
N ARG A 150 14.32 0.92 -1.20
CA ARG A 150 14.11 2.38 -1.18
C ARG A 150 12.71 2.78 -0.73
N ILE A 151 11.67 2.02 -1.06
CA ILE A 151 10.29 2.40 -0.80
C ILE A 151 9.40 1.23 -0.42
N VAL A 152 8.34 1.55 0.33
CA VAL A 152 7.23 0.66 0.67
C VAL A 152 5.94 1.29 0.19
N LEU A 153 5.20 0.57 -0.66
CA LEU A 153 3.87 0.94 -1.14
C LEU A 153 2.83 0.04 -0.49
N ARG A 154 1.69 0.62 -0.12
CA ARG A 154 0.58 -0.09 0.54
C ARG A 154 -0.71 0.14 -0.25
N ALA A 155 -1.41 -0.93 -0.59
CA ALA A 155 -2.74 -0.88 -1.18
C ALA A 155 -3.72 -1.73 -0.38
N ARG A 156 -4.87 -1.16 -0.02
CA ARG A 156 -5.93 -1.86 0.73
C ARG A 156 -7.02 -2.34 -0.22
N TYR A 157 -7.42 -3.61 -0.08
CA TYR A 157 -8.59 -4.12 -0.78
C TYR A 157 -9.88 -3.59 -0.12
N ALA A 158 -10.79 -3.02 -0.91
CA ALA A 158 -12.02 -2.38 -0.43
C ALA A 158 -13.18 -3.36 -0.11
N GLY A 159 -12.87 -4.62 0.17
CA GLY A 159 -13.84 -5.67 0.47
C GLY A 159 -13.31 -6.70 1.46
N LEU A 160 -14.08 -7.77 1.67
CA LEU A 160 -13.67 -8.89 2.50
C LEU A 160 -12.96 -9.93 1.65
N ALA A 161 -11.88 -10.49 2.18
CA ALA A 161 -11.08 -11.49 1.49
C ALA A 161 -10.52 -12.53 2.47
N ASP A 162 -10.76 -13.80 2.17
CA ASP A 162 -10.34 -14.91 3.03
C ASP A 162 -8.99 -15.52 2.60
N GLU A 163 -8.45 -15.09 1.46
CA GLU A 163 -7.19 -15.58 0.90
C GLU A 163 -6.28 -14.43 0.46
N PRO A 164 -4.95 -14.55 0.69
CA PRO A 164 -3.98 -13.56 0.24
C PRO A 164 -3.85 -13.61 -1.28
N THR A 165 -4.10 -12.46 -1.91
CA THR A 165 -3.92 -12.25 -3.35
C THR A 165 -3.33 -10.86 -3.59
N PHE A 166 -2.60 -10.70 -4.67
CA PHE A 166 -2.00 -9.42 -5.07
C PHE A 166 -2.98 -8.57 -5.89
N ASP A 167 -4.21 -8.44 -5.38
CA ASP A 167 -5.26 -7.59 -5.94
C ASP A 167 -5.89 -6.76 -4.81
N PRO A 168 -5.72 -5.43 -4.82
CA PRO A 168 -5.04 -4.63 -5.86
C PRO A 168 -3.51 -4.84 -5.92
N ASP A 169 -2.89 -4.57 -7.07
CA ASP A 169 -1.43 -4.52 -7.19
C ASP A 169 -0.91 -3.21 -6.57
N PRO A 170 -0.08 -3.28 -5.51
CA PRO A 170 0.37 -2.10 -4.79
C PRO A 170 1.33 -1.22 -5.60
N ARG A 171 1.88 -1.69 -6.72
CA ARG A 171 2.71 -0.88 -7.61
C ARG A 171 1.89 0.13 -8.40
N SER A 172 0.63 -0.19 -8.74
CA SER A 172 -0.23 0.69 -9.55
C SER A 172 -1.35 1.35 -8.76
N ALA A 173 -1.72 0.78 -7.61
CA ALA A 173 -2.84 1.25 -6.79
C ALA A 173 -2.45 1.53 -5.33
N GLY A 174 -1.16 1.45 -5.00
CA GLY A 174 -0.67 1.68 -3.64
C GLY A 174 -0.15 3.09 -3.45
N ASP A 175 -0.21 3.53 -2.20
CA ASP A 175 0.35 4.80 -1.73
C ASP A 175 1.68 4.55 -1.01
N PRO A 176 2.65 5.47 -1.09
CA PRO A 176 3.92 5.36 -0.37
C PRO A 176 3.72 5.53 1.13
N VAL A 177 4.17 4.54 1.93
CA VAL A 177 4.02 4.52 3.39
C VAL A 177 5.35 4.45 4.14
N ALA A 178 6.47 4.19 3.47
CA ALA A 178 7.81 4.34 4.04
C ALA A 178 8.86 4.51 2.94
N CYS A 179 9.91 5.27 3.25
CA CYS A 179 11.13 5.34 2.45
C CYS A 179 12.34 4.88 3.26
N PHE A 180 13.33 4.34 2.54
CA PHE A 180 14.62 3.88 3.06
C PHE A 180 15.75 4.74 2.48
N HIS A 181 16.78 5.00 3.28
CA HIS A 181 17.92 5.86 2.96
C HIS A 181 19.24 5.22 3.36
#